data_AF-A0A5K1A962-F1
#
_entry.id   AF-A0A5K1A962-F1
#
_cell.length_a   1.000
_cell.length_b   1.000
_cell.length_c   1.000
_cell.angle_alpha   90.00
_cell.angle_beta   90.00
_cell.angle_gamma   90.00
#
_symmetry.space_group_name_H-M   'P 1'
#
loop_
_entity.id
_entity.type
_entity.pdbx_description
1 polymer ?
#
loop_
_entity_poly.entity_id
_entity_poly.type
_entity_poly.pdbx_seq_one_letter_code
_entity_poly.pdbx_strand_id
1 'polypeptide(L)' 'MALSGGEFSLRIEDFLQQAGGCAVIDGGLATELERHGADLNDPLWSAKCLISSPHLIRQ' A
#
# COMPACT_ATOMS: atom_id res chain seq x y z
N MET A 1 11.65 31.08 -19.90
CA MET A 1 10.50 30.23 -19.53
C MET A 1 10.73 28.86 -20.13
N ALA A 2 11.42 27.98 -19.42
CA ALA A 2 11.39 26.55 -19.65
C ALA A 2 10.85 25.97 -18.34
N LEU A 3 9.61 25.47 -18.37
CA LEU A 3 9.11 24.62 -17.30
C LEU A 3 9.90 23.32 -17.44
N SER A 4 11.02 23.23 -16.72
CA SER A 4 11.71 21.95 -16.54
C SER A 4 10.73 21.05 -15.82
N GLY A 5 10.10 20.14 -16.57
CA GLY A 5 9.29 19.07 -16.02
C GLY A 5 10.15 18.33 -15.00
N GLY A 6 9.87 18.55 -13.72
CA GLY A 6 10.49 17.77 -12.66
C GLY A 6 10.07 16.33 -12.87
N GLU A 7 11.03 15.47 -13.16
CA GLU A 7 10.82 14.03 -13.02
C GLU A 7 10.35 13.80 -11.59
N PHE A 8 9.09 13.40 -11.43
CA PHE A 8 8.59 12.91 -10.16
C PHE A 8 9.33 11.60 -9.88
N SER A 9 10.45 11.70 -9.17
CA SER A 9 11.11 10.52 -8.65
C SER A 9 10.19 9.93 -7.58
N LEU A 10 9.59 8.79 -7.89
CA LEU A 10 8.70 8.02 -7.00
C LEU A 10 9.48 7.29 -5.90
N ARG A 11 10.72 7.70 -5.62
CA ARG A 11 11.54 7.05 -4.62
C ARG A 11 11.10 7.50 -3.23
N ILE A 12 11.32 6.62 -2.26
CA ILE A 12 10.95 6.88 -0.87
C ILE A 12 11.71 8.10 -0.33
N GLU A 13 12.94 8.34 -0.77
CA GLU A 13 13.74 9.49 -0.34
C GLU A 13 13.09 10.82 -0.74
N ASP A 14 12.62 10.94 -1.98
CA ASP A 14 11.97 12.15 -2.48
C ASP A 14 10.63 12.38 -1.79
N PHE A 15 9.87 11.31 -1.56
CA PHE A 15 8.61 11.36 -0.81
C PHE A 15 8.81 11.84 0.63
N LEU A 16 9.81 11.30 1.34
CA LEU A 16 10.13 11.72 2.71
C LEU A 16 10.59 13.18 2.76
N GLN A 17 11.38 13.64 1.79
CA GLN A 17 11.81 15.03 1.70
C GLN A 17 10.61 15.98 1.51
N GLN A 18 9.68 15.62 0.61
CA GLN A 18 8.45 16.38 0.39
C GLN A 18 7.52 16.38 1.62
N ALA A 19 7.51 15.29 2.39
CA ALA A 19 6.71 15.15 3.60
C ALA A 19 7.29 15.88 4.84
N GLY A 20 8.46 16.53 4.72
CA GLY A 20 9.10 17.23 5.85
C GLY A 20 9.99 16.33 6.71
N GLY A 21 10.49 15.23 6.16
CA GLY A 21 11.45 14.32 6.80
C GLY A 21 10.83 13.09 7.47
N CYS A 22 9.51 12.97 7.51
CA CYS A 22 8.78 11.82 8.05
C CYS A 22 7.47 11.66 7.29
N ALA A 23 7.02 10.41 7.10
CA ALA A 23 5.74 10.11 6.48
C ALA A 23 4.92 9.16 7.34
N VAL A 24 3.61 9.40 7.38
CA VAL A 24 2.62 8.45 7.89
C VAL A 24 2.31 7.47 6.77
N ILE A 25 2.30 6.17 7.10
CA ILE A 25 1.95 5.08 6.18
C ILE A 25 0.69 4.36 6.66
N ASP A 26 0.25 3.37 5.89
CA ASP A 26 -0.83 2.48 6.28
C ASP A 26 -0.43 1.53 7.43
N GLY A 27 -1.38 0.67 7.81
CA GLY A 27 -1.25 -0.22 8.96
C GLY A 27 -1.42 -1.70 8.62
N GLY A 28 -1.83 -2.49 9.62
CA GLY A 28 -1.95 -3.94 9.50
C GLY A 28 -3.12 -4.40 8.62
N LEU A 29 -2.89 -4.51 7.31
CA LEU A 29 -3.88 -5.00 6.35
C LEU A 29 -4.44 -6.38 6.71
N ALA A 30 -3.60 -7.30 7.22
CA ALA A 30 -4.03 -8.65 7.62
C ALA A 30 -5.14 -8.60 8.69
N THR A 31 -4.98 -7.77 9.71
CA THR A 31 -5.97 -7.60 10.78
C THR A 31 -7.31 -7.11 10.25
N GLU A 32 -7.28 -6.17 9.30
CA GLU A 32 -8.50 -5.67 8.67
C GLU A 32 -9.15 -6.73 7.78
N LEU A 33 -8.37 -7.51 7.03
CA LEU A 33 -8.90 -8.62 6.23
C LEU A 33 -9.59 -9.67 7.12
N GLU A 34 -9.00 -10.05 8.25
CA GLU A 34 -9.61 -10.96 9.23
C GLU A 34 -10.90 -10.35 9.82
N ARG A 35 -10.89 -9.06 10.14
CA ARG A 35 -12.08 -8.33 10.63
C ARG A 35 -13.22 -8.36 9.61
N HIS A 36 -12.89 -8.36 8.32
CA HIS A 36 -13.83 -8.50 7.22
C HIS A 36 -14.13 -9.96 6.82
N GLY A 37 -13.66 -10.94 7.59
CA GLY A 37 -13.99 -12.36 7.44
C GLY A 37 -13.09 -13.14 6.49
N ALA A 38 -11.93 -12.61 6.10
CA ALA A 38 -10.94 -13.36 5.34
C ALA A 38 -10.28 -14.45 6.21
N ASP A 39 -10.12 -15.64 5.63
CA ASP A 39 -9.36 -16.73 6.25
C ASP A 39 -7.86 -16.62 5.86
N LEU A 40 -7.02 -16.32 6.85
CA LEU A 40 -5.58 -16.16 6.68
C LEU A 40 -4.75 -17.37 7.15
N ASN A 41 -5.39 -18.50 7.49
CA ASN A 41 -4.69 -19.71 7.95
C ASN A 41 -3.88 -20.45 6.87
N ASP A 42 -3.90 -19.93 5.64
CA ASP A 42 -3.08 -20.39 4.53
C ASP A 42 -1.76 -19.59 4.47
N PRO A 43 -0.57 -20.23 4.45
CA PRO A 43 0.71 -19.50 4.32
C PRO A 43 0.80 -18.60 3.09
N LEU A 44 -0.01 -18.85 2.05
CA LEU A 44 -0.11 -18.06 0.83
C LEU A 44 -1.42 -17.24 0.77
N TRP A 45 -1.99 -16.88 1.93
CA TRP A 45 -3.26 -16.15 2.03
C TRP A 45 -3.30 -14.90 1.16
N SER A 46 -2.18 -14.18 0.99
CA SER A 46 -2.14 -12.92 0.24
C SER A 46 -2.37 -13.17 -1.26
N ALA A 47 -1.69 -14.17 -1.82
CA ALA A 47 -1.90 -14.58 -3.21
C ALA A 47 -3.33 -15.10 -3.43
N LYS A 48 -3.82 -15.93 -2.49
CA LYS A 48 -5.20 -16.44 -2.53
C LYS A 48 -6.21 -15.30 -2.49
N CYS A 49 -6.07 -14.36 -1.57
CA CYS A 49 -6.95 -13.21 -1.40
C CYS A 49 -6.98 -12.31 -2.65
N LEU A 50 -5.82 -12.07 -3.28
CA LEU A 50 -5.75 -11.31 -4.53
C LEU A 50 -6.55 -11.95 -5.68
N ILE A 51 -6.66 -13.29 -5.71
CA ILE A 51 -7.39 -14.01 -6.75
C ILE A 51 -8.86 -14.20 -6.37
N SER A 52 -9.15 -14.65 -5.15
CA SER A 52 -10.49 -15.05 -4.72
C SER A 52 -11.34 -13.89 -4.20
N SER A 53 -10.71 -12.90 -3.57
CA SER A 53 -11.38 -11.83 -2.84
C SER A 53 -10.73 -10.44 -3.07
N PRO A 54 -10.41 -10.04 -4.32
CA PRO A 54 -9.68 -8.79 -4.59
C PRO A 54 -10.41 -7.53 -4.11
N HIS A 55 -11.73 -7.61 -3.92
CA HIS A 55 -12.54 -6.51 -3.40
C HIS A 55 -12.17 -6.16 -1.96
N LEU A 56 -11.73 -7.12 -1.13
CA LEU A 56 -11.31 -6.86 0.25
C LEU A 56 -9.98 -6.09 0.33
N ILE A 57 -9.18 -6.08 -0.74
CA ILE A 57 -7.90 -5.36 -0.81
C ILE A 57 -8.08 -3.90 -1.21
N ARG A 58 -9.14 -3.58 -1.98
CA ARG A 58 -9.38 -2.24 -2.53
C ARG A 58 -10.46 -1.44 -1.80
N GLN A 59 -11.11 -2.02 -0.79
CA GLN A 59 -12.10 -1.33 0.04
C GLN A 59 -11.53 -0.05 0.63
#